data_AF-A0A3N4QCI3-F1
#
_entry.id   AF-A0A3N4QCI3-F1
#
_cell.length_a   1.000
_cell.length_b   1.000
_cell.length_c   1.000
_cell.angle_alpha   90.00
_cell.angle_beta   90.00
_cell.angle_gamma   90.00
#
_symmetry.space_group_name_H-M   'P 1'
#
loop_
_entity.id
_entity.type
_entity.pdbx_description
1 polymer ?
#
loop_
_entity_poly.entity_id
_entity_poly.type
_entity_poly.pdbx_seq_one_letter_code
_entity_poly.pdbx_strand_id
1 'polypeptide(L)'
;MIKKTVTLVLGGIMAGTAAYSQAAPFEAYEQKIQGTDVTIKMVPIKGGEFLLGSPAGEKGRKADEGPQKKVTIDPFWMGAYEVTFDQYDLYADKDKDQAPLPDGMTRPSPPYIDLTLGMGKSGGYPANSMSQYGALMYCRWLYAKTGVFYRLPTEAEWEYACRAGAKTAYPFGNSDAQLKDYAWTAGNSGAVYHKVGELKPNAWGLYDMLGNVAEWTLDQYDEKAYAKAAAANPWNKPTGKTPRTVKGGNYDDTAENARCASRLQSDEAWNDRDPQIPKSKWWNADAPFVGFRLVRPVKQPTKAEAEQFFADVVDKFVGAR
;
A
#
# COMPACT_ATOMS: atom_id res chain seq x y z
N MET A 1 -53.17 29.96 -62.48
CA MET A 1 -52.88 29.26 -61.21
C MET A 1 -51.50 28.63 -61.32
N ILE A 2 -50.50 29.24 -60.68
CA ILE A 2 -49.09 28.86 -60.80
C ILE A 2 -48.77 27.80 -59.73
N LYS A 3 -48.44 26.57 -60.14
CA LYS A 3 -47.95 25.52 -59.24
C LYS A 3 -46.47 25.78 -58.95
N LYS A 4 -46.12 26.02 -57.68
CA LYS A 4 -44.73 26.04 -57.20
C LYS A 4 -44.36 24.64 -56.70
N THR A 5 -43.37 24.04 -57.34
CA THR A 5 -42.70 22.82 -56.89
C THR A 5 -41.62 23.24 -55.88
N VAL A 6 -41.67 22.68 -54.66
CA VAL A 6 -40.62 22.87 -53.65
C VAL A 6 -39.84 21.56 -53.55
N THR A 7 -38.58 21.60 -53.98
CA THR A 7 -37.62 20.49 -53.82
C THR A 7 -37.00 20.61 -52.43
N LEU A 8 -37.20 19.60 -51.58
CA LEU A 8 -36.61 19.50 -50.26
C LEU A 8 -35.25 18.77 -50.36
N VAL A 9 -34.15 19.47 -50.09
CA VAL A 9 -32.81 18.87 -49.97
C VAL A 9 -32.58 18.53 -48.50
N LEU A 10 -32.53 17.23 -48.16
CA LEU A 10 -32.09 16.77 -46.85
C LEU A 10 -30.55 16.83 -46.78
N GLY A 11 -30.02 17.84 -46.09
CA GLY A 11 -28.63 17.86 -45.63
C GLY A 11 -28.51 17.10 -44.31
N GLY A 12 -27.86 15.94 -44.33
CA GLY A 12 -27.53 15.19 -43.12
C GLY A 12 -26.39 15.87 -42.36
N ILE A 13 -26.69 16.36 -41.16
CA ILE A 13 -25.68 16.83 -40.20
C ILE A 13 -25.19 15.61 -39.42
N MET A 14 -23.96 15.16 -39.67
CA MET A 14 -23.28 14.25 -38.74
C MET A 14 -22.98 15.02 -37.45
N ALA A 15 -23.72 14.71 -36.40
CA ALA A 15 -23.37 15.13 -35.05
C ALA A 15 -22.18 14.28 -34.57
N GLY A 16 -20.97 14.85 -34.64
CA GLY A 16 -19.80 14.27 -34.01
C GLY A 16 -19.98 14.27 -32.49
N THR A 17 -20.02 13.11 -31.86
CA THR A 17 -19.93 12.98 -30.41
C THR A 17 -18.52 13.33 -29.98
N ALA A 18 -18.30 14.58 -29.57
CA ALA A 18 -17.12 14.95 -28.81
C ALA A 18 -17.19 14.24 -27.45
N ALA A 19 -16.42 13.17 -27.29
CA ALA A 19 -16.17 12.57 -25.98
C ALA A 19 -15.35 13.56 -25.16
N TYR A 20 -16.02 14.35 -24.32
CA TYR A 20 -15.37 15.09 -23.26
C TYR A 20 -14.86 14.07 -22.23
N SER A 21 -13.61 13.64 -22.37
CA SER A 21 -12.88 12.99 -21.28
C SER A 21 -12.55 14.06 -20.25
N GLN A 22 -13.50 14.33 -19.35
CA GLN A 22 -13.20 15.08 -18.14
C GLN A 22 -12.38 14.12 -17.27
N ALA A 23 -11.05 14.30 -17.27
CA ALA A 23 -10.17 13.55 -16.38
C ALA A 23 -10.72 13.69 -14.95
N ALA A 24 -11.00 12.56 -14.29
CA ALA A 24 -11.53 12.56 -12.93
C ALA A 24 -10.65 13.45 -12.02
N PRO A 25 -11.25 14.26 -11.13
CA PRO A 25 -10.51 15.19 -10.29
C PRO A 25 -9.50 14.44 -9.38
N PHE A 26 -8.30 15.02 -9.20
CA PHE A 26 -7.25 14.48 -8.33
C PHE A 26 -7.57 14.78 -6.86
N GLU A 27 -8.65 14.19 -6.37
CA GLU A 27 -9.25 14.42 -5.06
C GLU A 27 -9.33 13.12 -4.25
N ALA A 28 -9.63 13.25 -2.96
CA ALA A 28 -9.90 12.10 -2.11
C ALA A 28 -11.23 11.46 -2.49
N TYR A 29 -11.29 10.14 -2.46
CA TYR A 29 -12.51 9.39 -2.80
C TYR A 29 -12.58 8.08 -2.02
N GLU A 30 -13.75 7.46 -2.02
CA GLU A 30 -13.96 6.13 -1.47
C GLU A 30 -14.14 5.12 -2.60
N GLN A 31 -13.21 4.16 -2.69
CA GLN A 31 -13.33 3.02 -3.59
C GLN A 31 -14.25 1.97 -2.96
N LYS A 32 -15.46 1.81 -3.49
CA LYS A 32 -16.34 0.70 -3.12
C LYS A 32 -15.81 -0.63 -3.67
N ILE A 33 -15.78 -1.67 -2.85
CA ILE A 33 -15.48 -3.04 -3.29
C ILE A 33 -16.77 -3.67 -3.81
N GLN A 34 -16.78 -4.06 -5.09
CA GLN A 34 -17.98 -4.55 -5.77
C GLN A 34 -18.61 -5.76 -5.06
N GLY A 35 -19.92 -5.69 -4.85
CA GLY A 35 -20.70 -6.71 -4.14
C GLY A 35 -20.75 -6.53 -2.63
N THR A 36 -20.19 -5.45 -2.07
CA THR A 36 -20.17 -5.20 -0.62
C THR A 36 -20.38 -3.71 -0.32
N ASP A 37 -20.68 -3.35 0.92
CA ASP A 37 -20.68 -1.95 1.38
C ASP A 37 -19.33 -1.49 1.95
N VAL A 38 -18.29 -2.33 1.84
CA VAL A 38 -16.94 -1.99 2.29
C VAL A 38 -16.30 -1.04 1.29
N THR A 39 -15.74 0.06 1.80
CA THR A 39 -15.02 1.06 1.02
C THR A 39 -13.55 1.17 1.46
N ILE A 40 -12.73 1.69 0.56
CA ILE A 40 -11.33 2.05 0.81
C ILE A 40 -11.19 3.54 0.55
N LYS A 41 -10.85 4.31 1.60
CA LYS A 41 -10.58 5.74 1.47
C LYS A 41 -9.21 5.97 0.85
N MET A 42 -9.20 6.63 -0.30
CA MET A 42 -7.99 6.95 -1.06
C MET A 42 -7.74 8.45 -1.03
N VAL A 43 -6.52 8.85 -0.72
CA VAL A 43 -6.07 10.24 -0.57
C VAL A 43 -5.10 10.60 -1.69
N PRO A 44 -5.26 11.76 -2.35
CA PRO A 44 -4.35 12.20 -3.40
C PRO A 44 -3.03 12.69 -2.80
N ILE A 45 -1.94 12.07 -3.21
CA ILE A 45 -0.58 12.46 -2.85
C ILE A 45 0.02 13.21 -4.03
N LYS A 46 0.14 14.54 -3.87
CA LYS A 46 0.80 15.37 -4.89
C LYS A 46 2.23 14.91 -5.01
N GLY A 47 2.66 14.60 -6.23
CA GLY A 47 4.06 14.28 -6.51
C GLY A 47 4.98 15.48 -6.29
N GLY A 48 6.28 15.23 -6.21
CA GLY A 48 7.28 16.26 -6.00
C GLY A 48 8.65 15.69 -5.67
N GLU A 49 9.57 16.60 -5.34
CA GLU A 49 10.93 16.24 -4.93
C GLU A 49 11.05 16.15 -3.41
N PHE A 50 11.80 15.17 -2.91
CA PHE A 50 12.18 15.10 -1.50
C PHE A 50 13.55 14.44 -1.30
N LEU A 51 14.04 14.48 -0.06
CA LEU A 51 15.24 13.76 0.36
C LEU A 51 14.82 12.41 0.95
N LEU A 52 15.09 11.34 0.22
CA LEU A 52 14.95 9.96 0.68
C LEU A 52 16.06 9.64 1.68
N GLY A 53 15.70 9.09 2.84
CA GLY A 53 16.60 8.73 3.94
C GLY A 53 16.81 9.83 4.97
N SER A 54 17.63 9.54 5.98
CA SER A 54 17.88 10.44 7.12
C SER A 54 19.25 11.13 7.04
N PRO A 55 19.35 12.40 7.51
CA PRO A 55 20.62 13.10 7.59
C PRO A 55 21.53 12.45 8.64
N ALA A 56 22.85 12.54 8.45
CA ALA A 56 23.83 11.83 9.28
C ALA A 56 23.71 12.10 10.79
N GLY A 57 23.22 13.28 11.19
CA GLY A 57 23.01 13.67 12.58
C GLY A 57 21.60 13.46 13.14
N GLU A 58 20.68 12.82 12.40
CA GLU A 58 19.35 12.51 12.93
C GLU A 58 19.44 11.51 14.10
N LYS A 59 18.81 11.82 15.24
CA LYS A 59 18.80 10.95 16.40
C LYS A 59 18.10 9.62 16.07
N GLY A 60 18.70 8.50 16.45
CA GLY A 60 18.16 7.16 16.22
C GLY A 60 18.42 6.61 14.81
N ARG A 61 19.10 7.36 13.93
CA ARG A 61 19.46 6.94 12.57
C ARG A 61 20.25 5.63 12.55
N LYS A 62 19.86 4.71 11.66
CA LYS A 62 20.60 3.50 11.30
C LYS A 62 21.50 3.70 10.07
N ALA A 63 22.45 2.79 9.86
CA ALA A 63 23.46 2.91 8.81
C ALA A 63 22.87 2.82 7.39
N ASP A 64 21.79 2.05 7.23
CA ASP A 64 21.07 1.74 5.99
C ASP A 64 20.06 2.82 5.56
N GLU A 65 19.96 3.92 6.31
CA GLU A 65 19.07 5.04 6.02
C GLU A 65 19.74 6.16 5.18
N GLY A 66 20.95 5.92 4.68
CA GLY A 66 21.68 6.89 3.88
C GLY A 66 22.54 6.30 2.76
N PRO A 67 23.23 7.16 1.99
CA PRO A 67 23.20 8.62 2.05
C PRO A 67 21.84 9.18 1.62
N GLN A 68 21.49 10.40 2.08
CA GLN A 68 20.28 11.05 1.58
C GLN A 68 20.38 11.28 0.07
N LYS A 69 19.28 11.00 -0.63
CA LYS A 69 19.18 11.24 -2.07
C LYS A 69 17.99 12.12 -2.38
N LYS A 70 18.22 13.13 -3.21
CA LYS A 70 17.13 13.88 -3.83
C LYS A 70 16.48 13.01 -4.90
N VAL A 71 15.19 12.73 -4.75
CA VAL A 71 14.41 11.94 -5.71
C VAL A 71 13.07 12.63 -5.99
N THR A 72 12.50 12.35 -7.15
CA THR A 72 11.19 12.81 -7.59
C THR A 72 10.19 11.67 -7.53
N ILE A 73 9.01 11.93 -6.97
CA ILE A 73 7.88 11.00 -6.90
C ILE A 73 6.75 11.56 -7.75
N ASP A 74 6.21 10.76 -8.65
CA ASP A 74 5.02 11.09 -9.44
C ASP A 74 3.77 11.16 -8.55
N PRO A 75 2.72 11.89 -8.93
CA PRO A 75 1.47 11.89 -8.17
C PRO A 75 0.79 10.51 -8.19
N PHE A 76 0.19 10.13 -7.07
CA PHE A 76 -0.55 8.88 -6.89
C PHE A 76 -1.65 9.07 -5.84
N TRP A 77 -2.54 8.09 -5.71
CA TRP A 77 -3.40 7.98 -4.53
C TRP A 77 -2.87 6.92 -3.59
N MET A 78 -2.96 7.18 -2.28
CA MET A 78 -2.61 6.23 -1.23
C MET A 78 -3.83 5.95 -0.35
N GLY A 79 -3.96 4.72 0.15
CA GLY A 79 -4.94 4.42 1.20
C GLY A 79 -4.71 5.32 2.41
N ALA A 80 -5.77 5.94 2.91
CA ALA A 80 -5.70 6.81 4.11
C ALA A 80 -5.23 6.02 5.35
N TYR A 81 -5.51 4.72 5.36
CA TYR A 81 -5.28 3.78 6.44
C TYR A 81 -4.53 2.56 5.90
N GLU A 82 -3.99 1.75 6.80
CA GLU A 82 -3.64 0.35 6.51
C GLU A 82 -4.88 -0.40 6.01
N VAL A 83 -4.69 -1.44 5.19
CA VAL A 83 -5.79 -2.31 4.79
C VAL A 83 -6.31 -3.03 6.03
N THR A 84 -7.62 -2.95 6.26
CA THR A 84 -8.26 -3.54 7.45
C THR A 84 -8.64 -5.00 7.23
N PHE A 85 -8.86 -5.76 8.31
CA PHE A 85 -9.43 -7.10 8.20
C PHE A 85 -10.79 -7.11 7.50
N ASP A 86 -11.63 -6.08 7.70
CA ASP A 86 -12.93 -5.96 7.02
C ASP A 86 -12.78 -5.88 5.49
N GLN A 87 -11.67 -5.33 5.01
CA GLN A 87 -11.32 -5.25 3.58
C GLN A 87 -10.62 -6.52 3.09
N TYR A 88 -9.60 -6.98 3.83
CA TYR A 88 -8.77 -8.12 3.44
C TYR A 88 -9.55 -9.44 3.44
N ASP A 89 -10.48 -9.62 4.38
CA ASP A 89 -11.27 -10.85 4.50
C ASP A 89 -12.21 -11.07 3.31
N LEU A 90 -12.60 -10.02 2.58
CA LEU A 90 -13.37 -10.18 1.32
C LEU A 90 -12.57 -10.95 0.25
N TYR A 91 -11.24 -10.84 0.30
CA TYR A 91 -10.32 -11.62 -0.51
C TYR A 91 -9.96 -12.95 0.16
N ALA A 92 -9.66 -12.95 1.45
CA ALA A 92 -9.14 -14.13 2.13
C ALA A 92 -10.22 -15.21 2.32
N ASP A 93 -11.46 -14.79 2.62
CA ASP A 93 -12.59 -15.66 2.87
C ASP A 93 -13.53 -15.66 1.66
N LYS A 94 -13.61 -16.82 0.98
CA LYS A 94 -14.46 -16.99 -0.20
C LYS A 94 -15.94 -16.77 0.12
N ASP A 95 -16.37 -17.06 1.35
CA ASP A 95 -17.78 -16.98 1.74
C ASP A 95 -18.21 -15.52 1.98
N LYS A 96 -17.23 -14.61 2.13
CA LYS A 96 -17.46 -13.16 2.22
C LYS A 96 -17.40 -12.46 0.86
N ASP A 97 -16.89 -13.10 -0.21
CA ASP A 97 -16.90 -12.53 -1.56
C ASP A 97 -18.25 -12.78 -2.25
N GLN A 98 -19.17 -11.83 -2.10
CA GLN A 98 -20.53 -11.93 -2.64
C GLN A 98 -20.62 -11.79 -4.16
N ALA A 99 -19.55 -11.38 -4.83
CA ALA A 99 -19.48 -11.25 -6.29
C ALA A 99 -18.18 -11.88 -6.80
N PRO A 100 -18.00 -13.20 -6.65
CA PRO A 100 -16.73 -13.85 -6.90
C PRO A 100 -16.30 -13.69 -8.35
N LEU A 101 -14.99 -13.51 -8.54
CA LEU A 101 -14.37 -13.51 -9.87
C LEU A 101 -14.55 -14.88 -10.55
N PRO A 102 -14.50 -14.95 -11.90
CA PRO A 102 -14.47 -16.22 -12.62
C PRO A 102 -13.35 -17.15 -12.12
N ASP A 103 -13.55 -18.46 -12.33
CA ASP A 103 -12.64 -19.51 -11.88
C ASP A 103 -11.17 -19.22 -12.28
N GLY A 104 -10.26 -19.17 -11.31
CA GLY A 104 -8.82 -18.90 -11.53
C GLY A 104 -8.13 -17.94 -10.56
N MET A 105 -8.85 -17.14 -9.75
CA MET A 105 -8.19 -16.30 -8.73
C MET A 105 -7.85 -17.12 -7.49
N THR A 106 -6.54 -17.27 -7.22
CA THR A 106 -6.06 -17.97 -6.02
C THR A 106 -6.29 -17.12 -4.76
N ARG A 107 -6.70 -17.77 -3.66
CA ARG A 107 -6.87 -17.16 -2.33
C ARG A 107 -5.91 -17.76 -1.30
N PRO A 108 -5.68 -17.08 -0.17
CA PRO A 108 -4.91 -17.62 0.94
C PRO A 108 -5.54 -18.90 1.47
N SER A 109 -4.71 -19.88 1.81
CA SER A 109 -5.17 -20.99 2.64
C SER A 109 -5.55 -20.47 4.03
N PRO A 110 -6.48 -21.11 4.75
CA PRO A 110 -6.71 -20.77 6.16
C PRO A 110 -5.40 -20.82 6.96
N PRO A 111 -5.13 -19.84 7.84
CA PRO A 111 -3.95 -19.88 8.69
C PRO A 111 -4.06 -21.03 9.70
N TYR A 112 -2.93 -21.61 10.10
CA TYR A 112 -2.89 -22.72 11.05
C TYR A 112 -3.29 -22.32 12.48
N ILE A 113 -3.03 -21.06 12.85
CA ILE A 113 -3.45 -20.44 14.12
C ILE A 113 -4.24 -19.15 13.85
N ASP A 114 -4.91 -18.63 14.88
CA ASP A 114 -5.41 -17.26 14.83
C ASP A 114 -4.24 -16.28 14.93
N LEU A 115 -3.84 -15.75 13.77
CA LEU A 115 -2.71 -14.82 13.65
C LEU A 115 -2.97 -13.44 14.25
N THR A 116 -4.22 -13.15 14.64
CA THR A 116 -4.55 -11.92 15.38
C THR A 116 -4.08 -11.96 16.83
N LEU A 117 -3.72 -13.16 17.33
CA LEU A 117 -3.33 -13.41 18.71
C LEU A 117 -4.32 -12.82 19.74
N GLY A 118 -5.60 -12.69 19.36
CA GLY A 118 -6.65 -12.13 20.19
C GLY A 118 -6.68 -10.59 20.29
N MET A 119 -5.84 -9.87 19.54
CA MET A 119 -5.75 -8.40 19.61
C MET A 119 -6.89 -7.67 18.87
N GLY A 120 -7.50 -8.30 17.88
CA GLY A 120 -8.65 -7.75 17.14
C GLY A 120 -8.65 -8.12 15.66
N LYS A 121 -9.84 -8.31 15.07
CA LYS A 121 -9.99 -8.80 13.68
C LYS A 121 -11.16 -8.23 12.88
N SER A 122 -11.81 -7.17 13.37
CA SER A 122 -13.00 -6.60 12.72
C SER A 122 -13.33 -5.20 13.22
N GLY A 123 -13.99 -4.40 12.41
CA GLY A 123 -14.41 -3.04 12.80
C GLY A 123 -13.27 -2.04 12.73
N GLY A 124 -12.41 -2.17 11.72
CA GLY A 124 -11.32 -1.26 11.42
C GLY A 124 -9.94 -1.66 11.93
N TYR A 125 -9.75 -2.86 12.47
CA TYR A 125 -8.39 -3.33 12.80
C TYR A 125 -7.57 -3.59 11.53
N PRO A 126 -6.27 -3.24 11.49
CA PRO A 126 -5.41 -3.48 10.35
C PRO A 126 -5.25 -5.00 10.14
N ALA A 127 -5.39 -5.44 8.90
CA ALA A 127 -5.03 -6.80 8.52
C ALA A 127 -3.51 -6.96 8.68
N ASN A 128 -3.09 -8.05 9.30
CA ASN A 128 -1.68 -8.32 9.56
C ASN A 128 -1.28 -9.77 9.25
N SER A 129 -0.01 -10.10 9.50
CA SER A 129 0.55 -11.45 9.41
C SER A 129 0.56 -12.06 8.02
N MET A 130 0.10 -11.35 6.98
CA MET A 130 0.29 -11.81 5.60
C MET A 130 1.73 -11.62 5.18
N SER A 131 2.21 -12.51 4.34
CA SER A 131 3.43 -12.28 3.59
C SER A 131 3.21 -11.15 2.57
N GLN A 132 4.30 -10.56 2.07
CA GLN A 132 4.22 -9.60 0.96
C GLN A 132 3.50 -10.20 -0.27
N TYR A 133 3.67 -11.50 -0.52
CA TYR A 133 2.97 -12.22 -1.58
C TYR A 133 1.45 -12.20 -1.36
N GLY A 134 0.97 -12.42 -0.13
CA GLY A 134 -0.45 -12.30 0.22
C GLY A 134 -1.01 -10.89 -0.02
N ALA A 135 -0.25 -9.86 0.38
CA ALA A 135 -0.62 -8.46 0.17
C ALA A 135 -0.66 -8.07 -1.33
N LEU A 136 0.28 -8.58 -2.14
CA LEU A 136 0.28 -8.37 -3.60
C LEU A 136 -0.85 -9.11 -4.31
N MET A 137 -1.19 -10.31 -3.84
CA MET A 137 -2.34 -11.06 -4.36
C MET A 137 -3.66 -10.38 -4.01
N TYR A 138 -3.77 -9.75 -2.84
CA TYR A 138 -4.90 -8.87 -2.54
C TYR A 138 -5.00 -7.70 -3.54
N CYS A 139 -3.88 -7.04 -3.86
CA CYS A 139 -3.86 -6.00 -4.89
C CYS A 139 -4.34 -6.51 -6.26
N ARG A 140 -3.90 -7.72 -6.66
CA ARG A 140 -4.33 -8.39 -7.90
C ARG A 140 -5.81 -8.72 -7.91
N TRP A 141 -6.33 -9.24 -6.79
CA TRP A 141 -7.75 -9.50 -6.60
C TRP A 141 -8.56 -8.21 -6.68
N LEU A 142 -8.13 -7.15 -5.99
CA LEU A 142 -8.83 -5.85 -5.98
C LEU A 142 -8.85 -5.23 -7.38
N TYR A 143 -7.76 -5.37 -8.15
CA TYR A 143 -7.72 -4.96 -9.55
C TYR A 143 -8.75 -5.71 -10.39
N ALA A 144 -8.81 -7.03 -10.27
CA ALA A 144 -9.80 -7.82 -10.98
C ALA A 144 -11.25 -7.49 -10.56
N LYS A 145 -11.47 -7.14 -9.29
CA LYS A 145 -12.78 -6.75 -8.75
C LYS A 145 -13.22 -5.35 -9.16
N THR A 146 -12.32 -4.42 -9.43
CA THR A 146 -12.66 -2.99 -9.62
C THR A 146 -12.32 -2.46 -11.00
N GLY A 147 -11.44 -3.14 -11.74
CA GLY A 147 -10.81 -2.63 -12.95
C GLY A 147 -9.76 -1.53 -12.69
N VAL A 148 -9.49 -1.19 -11.43
CA VAL A 148 -8.55 -0.14 -11.02
C VAL A 148 -7.28 -0.80 -10.48
N PHE A 149 -6.14 -0.41 -11.04
CA PHE A 149 -4.85 -0.98 -10.68
C PHE A 149 -4.37 -0.45 -9.32
N TYR A 150 -4.15 -1.39 -8.41
CA TYR A 150 -3.56 -1.16 -7.10
C TYR A 150 -2.27 -1.96 -6.94
N ARG A 151 -1.37 -1.46 -6.10
CA ARG A 151 -0.13 -2.12 -5.70
C ARG A 151 0.29 -1.68 -4.30
N LEU A 152 1.30 -2.32 -3.75
CA LEU A 152 2.03 -1.80 -2.59
C LEU A 152 2.79 -0.51 -2.98
N PRO A 153 3.05 0.40 -2.03
CA PRO A 153 3.94 1.53 -2.27
C PRO A 153 5.37 1.06 -2.55
N THR A 154 6.12 1.83 -3.34
CA THR A 154 7.58 1.71 -3.26
C THR A 154 8.06 2.26 -1.91
N GLU A 155 9.23 1.85 -1.47
CA GLU A 155 9.83 2.36 -0.24
C GLU A 155 9.92 3.89 -0.22
N ALA A 156 10.24 4.50 -1.37
CA ALA A 156 10.35 5.94 -1.49
C ALA A 156 8.98 6.65 -1.52
N GLU A 157 7.96 6.06 -2.17
CA GLU A 157 6.59 6.59 -2.10
C GLU A 157 6.07 6.56 -0.67
N TRP A 158 6.35 5.49 0.07
CA TRP A 158 5.96 5.35 1.46
C TRP A 158 6.61 6.43 2.33
N GLU A 159 7.94 6.63 2.21
CA GLU A 159 8.63 7.65 3.02
C GLU A 159 8.21 9.07 2.65
N TYR A 160 8.02 9.34 1.35
CA TYR A 160 7.49 10.62 0.86
C TYR A 160 6.13 10.93 1.49
N ALA A 161 5.23 9.95 1.46
CA ALA A 161 3.90 10.04 2.04
C ALA A 161 3.94 10.19 3.56
N CYS A 162 4.81 9.46 4.25
CA CYS A 162 5.00 9.56 5.71
C CYS A 162 5.38 10.97 6.12
N ARG A 163 6.37 11.55 5.42
CA ARG A 163 6.90 12.88 5.69
C ARG A 163 5.88 13.98 5.42
N ALA A 164 4.99 13.81 4.44
CA ALA A 164 3.99 14.80 4.05
C ALA A 164 4.55 16.23 3.86
N GLY A 165 5.74 16.32 3.28
CA GLY A 165 6.48 17.57 3.06
C GLY A 165 7.48 17.95 4.16
N ALA A 166 7.48 17.27 5.30
CA ALA A 166 8.46 17.49 6.36
C ALA A 166 9.86 16.99 5.97
N LYS A 167 10.90 17.62 6.53
CA LYS A 167 12.32 17.24 6.38
C LYS A 167 12.92 16.69 7.67
N THR A 168 12.06 16.34 8.62
CA THR A 168 12.39 15.95 10.00
C THR A 168 12.18 14.45 10.21
N ALA A 169 12.63 13.91 11.33
CA ALA A 169 12.50 12.47 11.65
C ALA A 169 11.04 11.97 11.61
N TYR A 170 10.11 12.80 12.07
CA TYR A 170 8.66 12.59 12.07
C TYR A 170 7.96 13.70 11.25
N PRO A 171 6.71 13.51 10.79
CA PRO A 171 5.96 14.54 10.07
C PRO A 171 5.67 15.80 10.91
N PHE A 172 5.77 15.69 12.25
CA PHE A 172 5.53 16.78 13.20
C PHE A 172 6.82 17.37 13.81
N GLY A 173 8.01 16.87 13.45
CA GLY A 173 9.28 17.41 13.95
C GLY A 173 10.36 16.35 14.20
N ASN A 174 11.42 16.75 14.92
CA ASN A 174 12.56 15.87 15.23
C ASN A 174 12.48 15.22 16.62
N SER A 175 11.54 15.64 17.46
CA SER A 175 11.32 15.07 18.80
C SER A 175 10.16 14.10 18.77
N ASP A 176 10.29 13.02 19.54
CA ASP A 176 9.25 12.02 19.81
C ASP A 176 8.21 12.48 20.84
N ALA A 177 8.31 13.71 21.38
CA ALA A 177 7.40 14.22 22.42
C ALA A 177 5.91 14.20 22.02
N GLN A 178 5.64 14.32 20.72
CA GLN A 178 4.28 14.28 20.17
C GLN A 178 3.92 12.92 19.56
N LEU A 179 4.80 11.92 19.60
CA LEU A 179 4.60 10.65 18.90
C LEU A 179 3.31 9.94 19.30
N LYS A 180 2.96 9.96 20.59
CA LYS A 180 1.72 9.35 21.11
C LYS A 180 0.42 9.92 20.53
N ASP A 181 0.47 11.12 19.94
CA ASP A 181 -0.69 11.74 19.30
C ASP A 181 -0.89 11.26 17.86
N TYR A 182 0.12 10.60 17.27
CA TYR A 182 0.17 10.21 15.86
C TYR A 182 0.44 8.72 15.62
N ALA A 183 0.92 7.98 16.62
CA ALA A 183 1.42 6.62 16.47
C ALA A 183 1.07 5.73 17.66
N TRP A 184 0.69 4.48 17.38
CA TRP A 184 0.65 3.41 18.37
C TRP A 184 2.02 2.71 18.41
N THR A 185 2.73 2.84 19.51
CA THR A 185 4.09 2.29 19.73
C THR A 185 4.18 1.65 21.11
N ALA A 186 5.31 1.04 21.47
CA ALA A 186 5.48 0.40 22.78
C ALA A 186 5.17 1.36 23.96
N GLY A 187 5.34 2.68 23.75
CA GLY A 187 5.07 3.70 24.77
C GLY A 187 3.59 3.96 25.08
N ASN A 188 2.65 3.56 24.21
CA ASN A 188 1.22 3.86 24.38
C ASN A 188 0.25 2.77 23.88
N SER A 189 0.72 1.75 23.17
CA SER A 189 -0.14 0.74 22.54
C SER A 189 -0.71 -0.29 23.51
N GLY A 190 -0.06 -0.50 24.66
CA GLY A 190 -0.39 -1.62 25.55
C GLY A 190 -0.01 -2.99 24.97
N ALA A 191 1.00 -3.03 24.10
CA ALA A 191 1.48 -4.23 23.40
C ALA A 191 0.42 -4.89 22.50
N VAL A 192 -0.49 -4.09 21.94
CA VAL A 192 -1.49 -4.51 20.96
C VAL A 192 -1.62 -3.50 19.82
N TYR A 193 -1.96 -3.95 18.62
CA TYR A 193 -2.38 -3.05 17.55
C TYR A 193 -3.81 -2.56 17.76
N HIS A 194 -4.14 -1.41 17.20
CA HIS A 194 -5.41 -0.70 17.40
C HIS A 194 -6.16 -0.55 16.08
N LYS A 195 -7.40 -0.06 16.15
CA LYS A 195 -8.14 0.26 14.93
C LYS A 195 -7.46 1.42 14.21
N VAL A 196 -7.51 1.36 12.88
CA VAL A 196 -6.93 2.40 12.04
C VAL A 196 -7.63 3.73 12.27
N GLY A 197 -6.86 4.82 12.24
CA GLY A 197 -7.40 6.18 12.27
C GLY A 197 -7.85 6.69 13.64
N GLU A 198 -7.45 6.06 14.74
CA GLU A 198 -7.78 6.51 16.10
C GLU A 198 -6.89 7.67 16.60
N LEU A 199 -5.74 7.89 15.97
CA LEU A 199 -4.80 8.98 16.27
C LEU A 199 -4.81 10.06 15.16
N LYS A 200 -3.99 11.11 15.32
CA LYS A 200 -3.93 12.22 14.35
C LYS A 200 -3.28 11.76 13.03
N PRO A 201 -3.79 12.19 11.87
CA PRO A 201 -3.12 11.98 10.60
C PRO A 201 -1.94 12.93 10.43
N ASN A 202 -1.07 12.63 9.46
CA ASN A 202 -0.10 13.60 8.97
C ASN A 202 -0.77 14.72 8.16
N ALA A 203 0.03 15.69 7.67
CA ALA A 203 -0.46 16.87 6.95
C ALA A 203 -1.24 16.56 5.65
N TRP A 204 -1.14 15.33 5.13
CA TRP A 204 -1.86 14.89 3.93
C TRP A 204 -3.10 14.06 4.24
N GLY A 205 -3.43 13.81 5.51
CA GLY A 205 -4.59 13.01 5.88
C GLY A 205 -4.34 11.51 5.85
N LEU A 206 -3.07 11.08 5.91
CA LEU A 206 -2.70 9.68 6.11
C LEU A 206 -2.54 9.39 7.59
N TYR A 207 -3.18 8.32 8.04
CA TYR A 207 -3.17 7.86 9.41
C TYR A 207 -2.23 6.66 9.56
N ASP A 208 -1.76 6.45 10.78
CA ASP A 208 -0.99 5.26 11.17
C ASP A 208 0.26 5.05 10.28
N MET A 209 0.81 6.13 9.72
CA MET A 209 2.07 6.08 8.98
C MET A 209 3.27 5.77 9.91
N LEU A 210 3.07 5.87 11.22
CA LEU A 210 4.05 5.58 12.24
C LEU A 210 3.38 4.64 13.26
N GLY A 211 4.00 3.50 13.56
CA GLY A 211 3.45 2.53 14.51
C GLY A 211 2.23 1.78 13.98
N ASN A 212 1.37 1.33 14.90
CA ASN A 212 0.29 0.37 14.66
C ASN A 212 0.82 -0.95 14.07
N VAL A 213 0.75 -1.17 12.75
CA VAL A 213 1.47 -2.27 12.11
C VAL A 213 2.47 -1.73 11.09
N ALA A 214 3.64 -2.36 11.03
CA ALA A 214 4.61 -2.04 10.02
C ALA A 214 4.09 -2.48 8.63
N GLU A 215 4.49 -1.81 7.57
CA GLU A 215 3.85 -1.96 6.26
C GLU A 215 4.79 -2.52 5.20
N TRP A 216 4.32 -3.54 4.47
CA TRP A 216 5.00 -4.04 3.29
C TRP A 216 5.14 -2.98 2.19
N THR A 217 6.36 -2.85 1.64
CA THR A 217 6.62 -2.08 0.41
C THR A 217 6.91 -3.02 -0.77
N LEU A 218 7.06 -2.52 -2.00
CA LEU A 218 7.48 -3.32 -3.16
C LEU A 218 8.97 -3.68 -3.18
N ASP A 219 9.77 -2.99 -2.39
CA ASP A 219 11.22 -2.95 -2.58
C ASP A 219 11.88 -4.18 -1.97
N GLN A 220 12.91 -4.66 -2.67
CA GLN A 220 13.91 -5.50 -2.05
C GLN A 220 14.68 -4.68 -1.02
N TYR A 221 14.93 -5.27 0.14
CA TYR A 221 15.83 -4.67 1.09
C TYR A 221 17.28 -4.83 0.61
N ASP A 222 17.98 -3.70 0.50
CA ASP A 222 19.43 -3.59 0.33
C ASP A 222 19.87 -2.39 1.20
N GLU A 223 20.83 -2.61 2.10
CA GLU A 223 21.40 -1.57 2.96
C GLU A 223 22.01 -0.42 2.14
N LYS A 224 22.47 -0.73 0.91
CA LYS A 224 23.09 0.22 -0.01
C LYS A 224 22.12 0.73 -1.08
N ALA A 225 20.83 0.44 -0.97
CA ALA A 225 19.82 0.82 -1.96
C ALA A 225 19.82 2.33 -2.23
N TYR A 226 19.89 3.15 -1.18
CA TYR A 226 19.79 4.61 -1.33
C TYR A 226 20.99 5.19 -2.09
N ALA A 227 22.19 4.64 -1.96
CA ALA A 227 23.33 5.09 -2.74
C ALA A 227 23.11 4.94 -4.26
N LYS A 228 22.31 3.94 -4.66
CA LYS A 228 22.01 3.55 -6.05
C LYS A 228 20.60 3.97 -6.51
N ALA A 229 19.84 4.66 -5.65
CA ALA A 229 18.45 5.01 -5.95
C ALA A 229 18.35 5.86 -7.22
N ALA A 230 17.41 5.51 -8.10
CA ALA A 230 17.10 6.29 -9.29
C ALA A 230 16.58 7.68 -8.89
N ALA A 231 16.85 8.69 -9.73
CA ALA A 231 16.43 10.06 -9.45
C ALA A 231 14.90 10.26 -9.52
N ALA A 232 14.18 9.44 -10.28
CA ALA A 232 12.73 9.50 -10.42
C ALA A 232 12.11 8.14 -10.10
N ASN A 233 11.07 8.14 -9.27
CA ASN A 233 10.31 6.97 -8.82
C ASN A 233 11.20 5.76 -8.48
N PRO A 234 12.17 5.91 -7.55
CA PRO A 234 13.06 4.82 -7.20
C PRO A 234 12.27 3.61 -6.71
N TRP A 235 12.63 2.45 -7.25
CA TRP A 235 12.10 1.14 -6.88
C TRP A 235 13.25 0.14 -6.98
N ASN A 236 13.70 -0.36 -5.83
CA ASN A 236 14.69 -1.44 -5.76
C ASN A 236 14.01 -2.76 -6.08
N LYS A 237 14.02 -3.14 -7.36
CA LYS A 237 13.29 -4.31 -7.85
C LYS A 237 13.77 -5.61 -7.19
N PRO A 238 12.85 -6.42 -6.67
CA PRO A 238 13.10 -7.79 -6.25
C PRO A 238 13.91 -8.67 -7.20
N THR A 239 14.90 -9.39 -6.66
CA THR A 239 15.61 -10.50 -7.32
C THR A 239 15.34 -11.87 -6.68
N GLY A 240 14.78 -11.90 -5.48
CA GLY A 240 14.34 -13.10 -4.76
C GLY A 240 13.07 -12.83 -3.95
N LYS A 241 12.62 -13.78 -3.10
CA LYS A 241 11.44 -13.62 -2.23
C LYS A 241 11.70 -12.71 -1.03
N THR A 242 12.83 -12.94 -0.35
CA THR A 242 13.35 -12.17 0.78
C THR A 242 14.77 -11.68 0.45
N PRO A 243 15.27 -10.62 1.09
CA PRO A 243 14.55 -9.75 2.01
C PRO A 243 13.78 -8.64 1.27
N ARG A 244 12.75 -8.12 1.93
CA ARG A 244 11.91 -7.00 1.51
C ARG A 244 11.98 -5.90 2.53
N THR A 245 11.77 -4.67 2.07
CA THR A 245 11.68 -3.54 2.99
C THR A 245 10.28 -3.41 3.58
N VAL A 246 10.22 -3.28 4.90
CA VAL A 246 9.04 -2.93 5.69
C VAL A 246 9.27 -1.58 6.34
N LYS A 247 8.22 -0.75 6.43
CA LYS A 247 8.30 0.65 6.91
C LYS A 247 7.28 0.94 8.02
N GLY A 248 7.42 2.07 8.72
CA GLY A 248 6.43 2.56 9.69
C GLY A 248 6.69 2.23 11.16
N GLY A 249 7.38 1.12 11.43
CA GLY A 249 7.43 0.56 12.78
C GLY A 249 6.07 0.01 13.20
N ASN A 250 5.98 -0.54 14.40
CA ASN A 250 4.75 -1.19 14.87
C ASN A 250 4.41 -0.87 16.34
N TYR A 251 3.29 -1.42 16.81
CA TYR A 251 2.77 -1.24 18.16
C TYR A 251 3.73 -1.64 19.28
N ASP A 252 4.73 -2.48 19.02
CA ASP A 252 5.74 -2.92 20.00
C ASP A 252 7.12 -2.28 19.75
N ASP A 253 7.23 -1.38 18.76
CA ASP A 253 8.47 -0.68 18.46
C ASP A 253 8.69 0.55 19.36
N THR A 254 9.96 0.92 19.53
CA THR A 254 10.35 2.20 20.13
C THR A 254 10.16 3.35 19.15
N ALA A 255 10.18 4.59 19.67
CA ALA A 255 10.09 5.79 18.85
C ALA A 255 11.13 5.84 17.71
N GLU A 256 12.35 5.36 17.97
CA GLU A 256 13.43 5.35 16.98
C GLU A 256 13.12 4.45 15.76
N ASN A 257 12.38 3.36 15.96
CA ASN A 257 11.96 2.47 14.89
C ASN A 257 10.71 2.98 14.13
N ALA A 258 9.97 3.93 14.71
CA ALA A 258 8.78 4.53 14.11
C ALA A 258 9.07 5.81 13.30
N ARG A 259 10.33 6.24 13.12
CA ARG A 259 10.67 7.41 12.28
C ARG A 259 10.34 7.14 10.81
N CYS A 260 10.07 8.18 10.02
CA CYS A 260 9.77 8.03 8.60
C CYS A 260 10.92 7.36 7.80
N ALA A 261 12.18 7.63 8.18
CA ALA A 261 13.35 7.05 7.53
C ALA A 261 13.63 5.60 7.95
N SER A 262 13.08 5.14 9.08
CA SER A 262 13.38 3.81 9.61
C SER A 262 12.99 2.71 8.63
N ARG A 263 13.86 1.71 8.52
CA ARG A 263 13.70 0.56 7.64
C ARG A 263 13.75 -0.70 8.47
N LEU A 264 12.92 -1.67 8.12
CA LEU A 264 12.95 -3.02 8.68
C LEU A 264 13.16 -4.01 7.52
N GLN A 265 14.16 -4.87 7.69
CA GLN A 265 14.43 -5.99 6.79
C GLN A 265 13.48 -7.14 7.13
N SER A 266 12.79 -7.70 6.14
CA SER A 266 12.03 -8.94 6.35
C SER A 266 12.95 -10.15 6.49
N ASP A 267 12.56 -11.06 7.38
CA ASP A 267 13.30 -12.28 7.67
C ASP A 267 12.47 -13.52 7.29
N GLU A 268 13.13 -14.58 6.84
CA GLU A 268 12.50 -15.89 6.63
C GLU A 268 12.05 -16.52 7.95
N ALA A 269 12.73 -16.20 9.05
CA ALA A 269 12.36 -16.63 10.39
C ALA A 269 10.97 -16.13 10.84
N TRP A 270 10.39 -15.15 10.13
CA TRP A 270 9.03 -14.66 10.41
C TRP A 270 7.93 -15.68 10.13
N ASN A 271 8.27 -16.85 9.57
CA ASN A 271 7.35 -17.96 9.45
C ASN A 271 7.89 -19.23 10.14
N ASP A 272 8.74 -19.08 11.15
CA ASP A 272 9.40 -20.23 11.78
C ASP A 272 8.45 -21.17 12.51
N ARG A 273 7.45 -20.62 13.19
CA ARG A 273 6.44 -21.39 13.93
C ARG A 273 5.36 -22.02 13.06
N ASP A 274 5.31 -21.76 11.76
CA ASP A 274 4.36 -22.43 10.87
C ASP A 274 4.71 -23.92 10.73
N PRO A 275 3.85 -24.84 11.19
CA PRO A 275 4.14 -26.27 11.17
C PRO A 275 3.86 -26.92 9.81
N GLN A 276 3.32 -26.18 8.83
CA GLN A 276 2.99 -26.73 7.52
C GLN A 276 4.27 -27.07 6.72
N ILE A 277 4.22 -28.17 5.95
CA ILE A 277 5.30 -28.60 5.05
C ILE A 277 4.74 -28.73 3.61
N PRO A 278 5.14 -27.88 2.65
CA PRO A 278 5.96 -26.68 2.84
C PRO A 278 5.24 -25.61 3.67
N LYS A 279 6.01 -24.70 4.27
CA LYS A 279 5.48 -23.54 5.00
C LYS A 279 4.58 -22.70 4.11
N SER A 280 3.60 -22.05 4.71
CA SER A 280 2.68 -21.14 4.04
C SER A 280 3.44 -20.07 3.28
N LYS A 281 3.04 -19.83 2.03
CA LYS A 281 3.46 -18.66 1.26
C LYS A 281 2.62 -17.43 1.56
N TRP A 282 1.49 -17.59 2.25
CA TRP A 282 0.49 -16.55 2.46
C TRP A 282 0.67 -15.81 3.77
N TRP A 283 1.22 -16.49 4.77
CA TRP A 283 1.22 -16.06 6.16
C TRP A 283 2.62 -16.11 6.74
N ASN A 284 2.85 -15.27 7.73
CA ASN A 284 4.03 -15.21 8.58
C ASN A 284 3.58 -15.39 10.03
N ALA A 285 3.75 -16.59 10.58
CA ALA A 285 3.32 -16.95 11.92
C ALA A 285 4.01 -16.15 13.05
N ASP A 286 5.14 -15.50 12.76
CA ASP A 286 5.98 -14.77 13.69
C ASP A 286 6.03 -13.26 13.41
N ALA A 287 5.19 -12.76 12.50
CA ALA A 287 5.11 -11.34 12.18
C ALA A 287 3.68 -10.76 12.30
N PRO A 288 3.05 -10.84 13.49
CA PRO A 288 1.72 -10.27 13.74
C PRO A 288 1.69 -8.74 13.66
N PHE A 289 2.86 -8.12 13.58
CA PHE A 289 3.06 -6.69 13.53
C PHE A 289 3.20 -6.13 12.11
N VAL A 290 3.04 -6.96 11.06
CA VAL A 290 3.19 -6.50 9.67
C VAL A 290 1.87 -6.59 8.90
N GLY A 291 1.43 -5.44 8.39
CA GLY A 291 0.31 -5.28 7.46
C GLY A 291 0.75 -4.60 6.16
N PHE A 292 -0.14 -3.83 5.54
CA PHE A 292 0.16 -3.08 4.32
C PHE A 292 -0.88 -2.00 4.04
N ARG A 293 -0.54 -1.08 3.12
CA ARG A 293 -1.49 -0.13 2.53
C ARG A 293 -1.42 -0.12 1.01
N LEU A 294 -2.42 0.49 0.38
CA LEU A 294 -2.56 0.52 -1.08
C LEU A 294 -2.02 1.82 -1.69
N VAL A 295 -1.44 1.68 -2.87
CA VAL A 295 -1.15 2.77 -3.81
C VAL A 295 -1.88 2.51 -5.13
N ARG A 296 -2.43 3.58 -5.71
CA ARG A 296 -3.00 3.63 -7.06
C ARG A 296 -2.30 4.73 -7.86
N PRO A 297 -1.56 4.42 -8.94
CA PRO A 297 -0.92 5.45 -9.76
C PRO A 297 -1.95 6.32 -10.47
N VAL A 298 -1.64 7.60 -10.72
CA VAL A 298 -2.52 8.51 -11.46
C VAL A 298 -2.80 7.97 -12.86
N LYS A 299 -1.73 7.66 -13.60
CA LYS A 299 -1.83 6.98 -14.87
C LYS A 299 -1.98 5.48 -14.63
N GLN A 300 -3.16 4.97 -14.94
CA GLN A 300 -3.42 3.53 -14.88
C GLN A 300 -2.63 2.80 -15.98
N PRO A 301 -2.00 1.66 -15.68
CA PRO A 301 -1.40 0.82 -16.70
C PRO A 301 -2.48 0.25 -17.62
N THR A 302 -2.09 -0.12 -18.83
CA THR A 302 -2.91 -0.99 -19.68
C THR A 302 -3.07 -2.37 -19.01
N LYS A 303 -4.07 -3.14 -19.47
CA LYS A 303 -4.29 -4.50 -18.96
C LYS A 303 -3.04 -5.38 -19.07
N ALA A 304 -2.34 -5.33 -20.21
CA ALA A 304 -1.12 -6.10 -20.44
C ALA A 304 0.02 -5.68 -19.49
N GLU A 305 0.18 -4.38 -19.24
CA GLU A 305 1.17 -3.88 -18.28
C GLU A 305 0.83 -4.28 -16.83
N ALA A 306 -0.45 -4.25 -16.45
CA ALA A 306 -0.90 -4.70 -15.13
C ALA A 306 -0.66 -6.20 -14.93
N GLU A 307 -0.98 -7.02 -15.94
CA GLU A 307 -0.74 -8.46 -15.92
C GLU A 307 0.75 -8.78 -15.86
N GLN A 308 1.58 -8.08 -16.63
CA GLN A 308 3.03 -8.23 -16.58
C GLN A 308 3.59 -7.82 -15.22
N PHE A 309 3.08 -6.73 -14.62
CA PHE A 309 3.49 -6.31 -13.27
C PHE A 309 3.25 -7.44 -12.26
N PHE A 310 2.04 -8.01 -12.22
CA PHE A 310 1.75 -9.11 -11.31
C PHE A 310 2.58 -10.35 -11.64
N ALA A 311 2.82 -10.66 -12.91
CA ALA A 311 3.72 -11.75 -13.28
C ALA A 311 5.13 -11.55 -12.72
N ASP A 312 5.65 -10.32 -12.76
CA ASP A 312 7.01 -9.99 -12.30
C ASP A 312 7.16 -9.99 -10.77
N VAL A 313 6.17 -9.45 -10.04
CA VAL A 313 6.27 -9.26 -8.58
C VAL A 313 5.65 -10.38 -7.76
N VAL A 314 4.71 -11.12 -8.37
CA VAL A 314 4.01 -12.24 -7.73
C VAL A 314 4.53 -13.55 -8.33
N ASP A 315 4.28 -13.78 -9.62
CA ASP A 315 4.37 -15.13 -10.20
C ASP A 315 5.82 -15.60 -10.39
N LYS A 316 6.75 -14.69 -10.67
CA LYS A 316 8.18 -14.97 -10.82
C LYS A 316 8.82 -15.60 -9.58
N PHE A 317 8.31 -15.28 -8.39
CA PHE A 317 8.84 -15.79 -7.13
C PHE A 317 7.97 -16.92 -6.54
N VAL A 318 6.98 -17.41 -7.29
CA VAL A 318 6.20 -18.58 -6.91
C VAL A 318 7.06 -19.82 -7.07
N GLY A 319 7.42 -20.45 -5.94
CA GLY A 319 8.16 -21.71 -5.92
C GLY A 319 9.68 -21.59 -5.70
N ALA A 320 10.22 -20.37 -5.60
CA ALA A 320 11.53 -20.16 -5.00
C ALA A 320 11.42 -20.50 -3.51
N ARG A 321 11.87 -21.71 -3.15
CA ARG A 321 12.03 -22.14 -1.76
C ARG A 321 13.34 -21.63 -1.22
#